data_AF-A0A915MC28-F1
#
_entry.id   AF-A0A915MC28-F1
#
_cell.length_a   1.000
_cell.length_b   1.000
_cell.length_c   1.000
_cell.angle_alpha   90.00
_cell.angle_beta   90.00
_cell.angle_gamma   90.00
#
_symmetry.space_group_name_H-M   'P 1'
#
loop_
_entity.id
_entity.type
_entity.pdbx_description
1 polymer ?
#
loop_
_entity_poly.entity_id
_entity_poly.type
_entity_poly.pdbx_seq_one_letter_code
_entity_poly.pdbx_strand_id
1 'polypeptide(L)'
;MLTVQATISKDFSNFLIKEYGEEIEKLIARRDLGFGGSFGGGQENEENKHISKRRPIIFVHGLTNVAGTYEYIRRYFLTKGYNNSELYATTYSYGVKRFLKDKMECRHITQIRLLIEAVSRVGYEAFSRISTIRSIDDTIVGNIACDGQSVSSINGQNDEIVGYSHPMIIYATQDIIYRIIQGLKN
;
A
#
# COMPACT_ATOMS: atom_id res chain seq x y z
N MET A 1 -0.23 28.21 8.99
CA MET A 1 0.49 26.91 9.11
C MET A 1 -0.53 25.81 8.88
N LEU A 2 -0.53 25.14 7.72
CA LEU A 2 -1.39 23.98 7.50
C LEU A 2 -0.58 22.75 7.90
N THR A 3 -0.84 22.23 9.09
CA THR A 3 -0.36 20.92 9.55
C THR A 3 -1.10 19.85 8.75
N VAL A 4 -0.53 19.38 7.64
CA VAL A 4 -1.04 18.18 6.97
C VAL A 4 -0.52 16.98 7.75
N GLN A 5 -1.28 16.61 8.77
CA GLN A 5 -1.04 15.49 9.67
C GLN A 5 -1.94 14.35 9.22
N ALA A 6 -1.31 13.25 8.79
CA ALA A 6 -1.92 12.10 8.11
C ALA A 6 -2.50 12.38 6.71
N THR A 7 -2.15 11.50 5.78
CA THR A 7 -2.48 11.66 4.36
C THR A 7 -3.52 10.65 3.87
N ILE A 8 -4.10 9.84 4.76
CA ILE A 8 -5.35 9.15 4.43
C ILE A 8 -6.52 10.12 4.57
N SER A 9 -7.48 10.07 3.65
CA SER A 9 -8.64 10.96 3.67
C SER A 9 -9.51 10.72 4.91
N LYS A 10 -10.25 11.74 5.33
CA LYS A 10 -11.25 11.60 6.40
C LYS A 10 -12.32 10.57 6.06
N ASP A 11 -12.72 10.47 4.80
CA ASP A 11 -13.72 9.49 4.38
C ASP A 11 -13.19 8.06 4.53
N PHE A 12 -11.94 7.80 4.13
CA PHE A 12 -11.34 6.48 4.34
C PHE A 12 -11.17 6.17 5.81
N SER A 13 -10.76 7.16 6.61
CA SER A 13 -10.69 7.04 8.06
C SER A 13 -12.04 6.67 8.67
N ASN A 14 -13.11 7.37 8.29
CA ASN A 14 -14.47 7.08 8.75
C ASN A 14 -14.93 5.68 8.33
N PHE A 15 -14.63 5.27 7.10
CA PHE A 15 -14.89 3.91 6.62
C PHE A 15 -14.16 2.87 7.47
N LEU A 16 -12.87 3.06 7.72
CA LEU A 16 -12.07 2.15 8.57
C LEU A 16 -12.64 2.06 9.99
N ILE A 17 -12.99 3.19 10.60
CA ILE A 17 -13.61 3.23 11.93
C ILE A 17 -14.94 2.46 11.93
N LYS A 18 -15.79 2.71 10.94
CA LYS A 18 -17.11 2.10 10.83
C LYS A 18 -17.03 0.58 10.65
N GLU A 19 -16.14 0.11 9.77
CA GLU A 19 -16.11 -1.29 9.36
C GLU A 19 -15.14 -2.15 10.19
N TYR A 20 -14.12 -1.55 10.81
CA TYR A 20 -13.04 -2.25 11.51
C TYR A 20 -12.71 -1.70 12.90
N GLY A 21 -13.20 -0.50 13.26
CA GLY A 21 -12.97 0.15 14.55
C GLY A 21 -11.77 1.11 14.56
N GLU A 22 -11.73 1.97 15.58
CA GLU A 22 -10.73 3.06 15.72
C GLU A 22 -9.29 2.56 15.80
N GLU A 23 -9.06 1.41 16.44
CA GLU A 23 -7.70 0.87 16.59
C GLU A 23 -7.12 0.41 15.25
N ILE A 24 -7.94 -0.16 14.38
CA ILE A 24 -7.53 -0.52 13.02
C ILE A 24 -7.31 0.73 12.18
N GLU A 25 -8.16 1.75 12.33
CA GLU A 25 -7.95 3.02 11.67
C GLU A 25 -6.60 3.65 12.05
N LYS A 26 -6.27 3.72 13.35
CA LYS A 26 -5.00 4.27 13.83
C LYS A 26 -3.81 3.45 13.31
N LEU A 27 -3.93 2.12 13.34
CA LEU A 27 -2.93 1.19 12.83
C LEU A 27 -2.66 1.44 11.34
N ILE A 28 -3.70 1.67 10.54
CA ILE A 28 -3.57 1.91 9.10
C ILE A 28 -3.10 3.33 8.82
N ALA A 29 -3.65 4.35 9.48
CA ALA A 29 -3.39 5.77 9.19
C ALA A 29 -1.98 6.22 9.58
N ARG A 30 -1.44 5.67 10.67
CA ARG A 30 -0.10 5.99 11.19
C ARG A 30 0.17 7.48 11.33
N ARG A 31 -0.81 8.22 11.87
CA ARG A 31 -0.69 9.67 12.10
C ARG A 31 0.44 10.01 13.08
N ASP A 32 0.80 9.06 13.94
CA ASP A 32 1.93 9.14 14.88
C ASP A 32 3.28 9.41 14.19
N LEU A 33 3.41 9.09 12.90
CA LEU A 33 4.64 9.27 12.14
C LEU A 33 4.74 10.60 11.38
N GLY A 34 3.72 11.46 11.45
CA GLY A 34 3.69 12.71 10.68
C GLY A 34 3.84 12.45 9.18
N PHE A 35 4.83 13.08 8.54
CA PHE A 35 5.13 12.88 7.11
C PHE A 35 5.50 11.44 6.71
N GLY A 36 5.93 10.61 7.68
CA GLY A 36 6.18 9.19 7.43
C GLY A 36 4.94 8.31 7.52
N GLY A 37 3.77 8.89 7.81
CA GLY A 37 2.51 8.17 7.91
C GLY A 37 1.95 7.71 6.56
N SER A 38 0.76 7.14 6.61
CA SER A 38 0.09 6.49 5.49
C SER A 38 -0.66 7.47 4.60
N PHE A 39 -0.85 7.12 3.33
CA PHE A 39 -1.61 7.93 2.35
C PHE A 39 -2.67 7.12 1.61
N GLY A 40 -3.71 7.81 1.14
CA GLY A 40 -4.71 7.27 0.22
C GLY A 40 -6.14 7.73 0.51
N GLY A 41 -7.05 7.41 -0.40
CA GLY A 41 -8.48 7.63 -0.19
C GLY A 41 -9.09 8.92 -0.67
N GLY A 42 -8.43 9.53 -1.65
CA GLY A 42 -9.03 10.63 -2.37
C GLY A 42 -8.90 11.95 -1.63
N GLN A 43 -9.76 12.89 -2.02
CA GLN A 43 -9.89 14.20 -1.39
C GLN A 43 -11.21 14.27 -0.66
N GLU A 44 -11.25 15.05 0.42
CA GLU A 44 -12.48 15.30 1.17
C GLU A 44 -13.50 16.03 0.26
N ASN A 45 -14.76 15.57 0.28
CA ASN A 45 -15.96 16.23 -0.27
C ASN A 45 -16.36 15.98 -1.75
N GLU A 46 -16.17 14.77 -2.29
CA GLU A 46 -16.79 14.41 -3.58
C GLU A 46 -17.65 13.15 -3.45
N GLU A 47 -18.96 13.30 -3.66
CA GLU A 47 -19.91 12.18 -3.70
C GLU A 47 -19.49 11.19 -4.81
N ASN A 48 -19.43 9.89 -4.45
CA ASN A 48 -19.04 8.77 -5.33
C ASN A 48 -17.55 8.68 -5.77
N LYS A 49 -16.62 9.42 -5.15
CA LYS A 49 -15.17 9.39 -5.53
C LYS A 49 -14.37 8.17 -5.04
N HIS A 50 -14.97 7.34 -4.17
CA HIS A 50 -14.42 6.05 -3.70
C HIS A 50 -14.74 4.90 -4.67
N ILE A 51 -15.24 5.20 -5.88
CA ILE A 51 -15.37 4.21 -6.94
C ILE A 51 -14.43 4.64 -8.05
N SER A 52 -13.20 4.16 -7.96
CA SER A 52 -12.17 4.42 -8.95
C SER A 52 -12.55 3.84 -10.31
N LYS A 53 -12.14 4.56 -11.36
CA LYS A 53 -12.23 4.09 -12.75
C LYS A 53 -11.08 3.15 -13.13
N ARG A 54 -10.09 2.97 -12.26
CA ARG A 54 -8.85 2.20 -12.48
C ARG A 54 -8.60 1.27 -11.31
N ARG A 55 -7.80 0.23 -11.51
CA ARG A 55 -7.39 -0.61 -10.38
C ARG A 55 -6.54 0.20 -9.40
N PRO A 56 -6.85 0.20 -8.08
CA PRO A 56 -6.05 0.85 -7.06
C PRO A 56 -4.67 0.21 -6.97
N ILE A 57 -3.68 1.02 -6.64
CA ILE A 57 -2.30 0.61 -6.43
C ILE A 57 -1.98 0.80 -4.95
N ILE A 58 -1.60 -0.29 -4.29
CA ILE A 58 -1.15 -0.29 -2.90
C ILE A 58 0.35 -0.49 -2.90
N PHE A 59 1.09 0.50 -2.39
CA PHE A 59 2.53 0.42 -2.28
C PHE A 59 2.93 -0.11 -0.90
N VAL A 60 3.82 -1.10 -0.90
CA VAL A 60 4.41 -1.68 0.32
C VAL A 60 5.89 -1.28 0.37
N HIS A 61 6.28 -0.60 1.43
CA HIS A 61 7.66 -0.12 1.58
C HIS A 61 8.60 -1.24 2.07
N GLY A 62 9.90 -1.13 1.77
CA GLY A 62 10.93 -2.01 2.38
C GLY A 62 11.25 -1.64 3.84
N LEU A 63 12.02 -2.46 4.55
CA LEU A 63 12.31 -2.29 6.00
C LEU A 63 12.89 -0.93 6.39
N THR A 64 13.70 -0.33 5.52
CA THR A 64 14.36 0.97 5.79
C THR A 64 13.48 2.17 5.44
N ASN A 65 12.35 1.94 4.77
CA ASN A 65 11.47 3.00 4.27
C ASN A 65 10.20 3.14 5.12
N VAL A 66 9.38 4.13 4.77
CA VAL A 66 8.03 4.34 5.29
C VAL A 66 7.11 4.76 4.13
N ALA A 67 5.78 4.69 4.27
CA ALA A 67 4.85 5.07 3.21
C ALA A 67 5.15 6.46 2.64
N GLY A 68 5.41 7.45 3.49
CA GLY A 68 5.80 8.81 3.06
C GLY A 68 7.00 8.89 2.12
N THR A 69 7.94 7.94 2.16
CA THR A 69 9.07 7.89 1.21
C THR A 69 8.65 7.61 -0.22
N TYR A 70 7.46 7.05 -0.44
CA TYR A 70 6.92 6.71 -1.76
C TYR A 70 6.06 7.82 -2.36
N GLU A 71 6.07 9.02 -1.76
CA GLU A 71 5.42 10.20 -2.34
C GLU A 71 5.92 10.49 -3.76
N TYR A 72 7.18 10.23 -4.09
CA TYR A 72 7.69 10.39 -5.46
C TYR A 72 7.03 9.41 -6.45
N ILE A 73 6.80 8.16 -6.03
CA ILE A 73 6.09 7.14 -6.83
C ILE A 73 4.63 7.56 -7.00
N ARG A 74 3.99 8.00 -5.92
CA ARG A 74 2.61 8.52 -5.96
C ARG A 74 2.50 9.67 -6.96
N ARG A 75 3.39 10.66 -6.89
CA ARG A 75 3.42 11.78 -7.85
C ARG A 75 3.59 11.32 -9.29
N TYR A 76 4.44 10.33 -9.55
CA TYR A 76 4.55 9.74 -10.88
C TYR A 76 3.20 9.25 -11.40
N PHE A 77 2.45 8.46 -10.61
CA PHE A 77 1.13 7.99 -11.03
C PHE A 77 0.12 9.12 -11.19
N LEU A 78 0.15 10.15 -10.33
CA LEU A 78 -0.68 11.35 -10.50
C LEU A 78 -0.42 12.03 -11.85
N THR A 79 0.84 12.12 -12.31
CA THR A 79 1.16 12.65 -13.66
C THR A 79 0.64 11.78 -14.81
N LYS A 80 0.33 10.50 -14.55
CA LYS A 80 -0.30 9.57 -15.50
C LYS A 80 -1.84 9.55 -15.40
N GLY A 81 -2.41 10.53 -14.71
CA GLY A 81 -3.85 10.70 -14.54
C GLY A 81 -4.48 9.77 -13.51
N TYR A 82 -3.68 9.15 -12.63
CA TYR A 82 -4.24 8.57 -11.42
C TYR A 82 -4.68 9.67 -10.46
N ASN A 83 -5.54 9.33 -9.51
CA ASN A 83 -5.93 10.21 -8.43
C ASN A 83 -5.69 9.57 -7.06
N ASN A 84 -5.85 10.36 -6.00
CA ASN A 84 -5.57 9.92 -4.63
C ASN A 84 -6.51 8.84 -4.10
N SER A 85 -7.68 8.62 -4.72
CA SER A 85 -8.56 7.48 -4.41
C SER A 85 -8.02 6.17 -4.98
N GLU A 86 -6.95 6.21 -5.79
CA GLU A 86 -6.43 5.04 -6.50
C GLU A 86 -5.03 4.65 -6.02
N LEU A 87 -4.44 5.41 -5.09
CA LEU A 87 -3.06 5.29 -4.66
C LEU A 87 -2.98 5.22 -3.14
N TYR A 88 -2.48 4.11 -2.62
CA TYR A 88 -2.51 3.80 -1.19
C TYR A 88 -1.16 3.31 -0.69
N ALA A 89 -0.82 3.63 0.55
CA ALA A 89 0.27 2.98 1.26
C ALA A 89 0.06 3.10 2.77
N THR A 90 0.46 2.08 3.52
CA THR A 90 0.54 2.14 4.99
C THR A 90 1.96 1.91 5.46
N THR A 91 2.36 2.61 6.51
CA THR A 91 3.63 2.32 7.18
C THR A 91 3.43 1.20 8.20
N TYR A 92 3.93 -0.01 7.91
CA TYR A 92 3.75 -1.15 8.83
C TYR A 92 4.74 -1.17 10.01
N SER A 93 5.79 -0.36 9.98
CA SER A 93 6.73 -0.21 11.12
C SER A 93 7.26 1.23 11.27
N TYR A 94 8.55 1.43 11.59
CA TYR A 94 9.15 2.73 11.85
C TYR A 94 10.32 3.07 10.90
N GLY A 95 10.52 2.27 9.85
CA GLY A 95 11.57 2.45 8.85
C GLY A 95 12.98 2.46 9.47
N VAL A 96 13.85 3.35 8.98
CA VAL A 96 15.21 3.58 9.51
C VAL A 96 15.29 3.77 11.03
N LYS A 97 14.23 4.18 11.73
CA LYS A 97 14.30 4.33 13.20
C LYS A 97 14.40 2.98 13.93
N ARG A 98 14.05 1.89 13.26
CA ARG A 98 14.12 0.53 13.82
C ARG A 98 14.82 -0.47 12.92
N PHE A 99 15.43 -0.10 11.78
CA PHE A 99 15.95 -1.06 10.80
C PHE A 99 16.94 -2.11 11.35
N LEU A 100 17.76 -1.78 12.36
CA LEU A 100 18.67 -2.76 13.00
C LEU A 100 17.95 -3.76 13.92
N LYS A 101 16.68 -3.51 14.24
CA LYS A 101 15.84 -4.29 15.16
C LYS A 101 14.57 -4.83 14.49
N ASP A 102 14.18 -4.25 13.36
CA ASP A 102 13.00 -4.64 12.60
C ASP A 102 13.36 -5.75 11.62
N LYS A 103 12.80 -6.92 11.88
CA LYS A 103 12.57 -7.96 10.88
C LYS A 103 11.12 -7.86 10.40
N MET A 104 10.80 -8.47 9.26
CA MET A 104 9.39 -8.68 8.92
C MET A 104 8.76 -9.62 9.95
N GLU A 105 7.70 -9.16 10.61
CA GLU A 105 6.96 -9.90 11.63
C GLU A 105 5.52 -10.11 11.17
N CYS A 106 4.82 -11.09 11.75
CA CYS A 106 3.40 -11.33 11.52
C CYS A 106 2.57 -10.04 11.45
N ARG A 107 2.72 -9.20 12.49
CA ARG A 107 1.93 -7.99 12.64
C ARG A 107 2.08 -7.03 11.45
N HIS A 108 3.27 -7.00 10.83
CA HIS A 108 3.50 -6.17 9.64
C HIS A 108 2.69 -6.70 8.46
N ILE A 109 2.74 -8.02 8.21
CA ILE A 109 1.99 -8.67 7.13
C ILE A 109 0.48 -8.55 7.36
N THR A 110 0.02 -8.77 8.59
CA THR A 110 -1.39 -8.61 8.96
C THR A 110 -1.88 -7.18 8.68
N GLN A 111 -1.10 -6.16 9.05
CA GLN A 111 -1.46 -4.76 8.75
C GLN A 111 -1.53 -4.48 7.24
N ILE A 112 -0.58 -5.01 6.46
CA ILE A 112 -0.59 -4.86 4.99
C ILE A 112 -1.83 -5.53 4.39
N ARG A 113 -2.15 -6.77 4.81
CA ARG A 113 -3.34 -7.50 4.35
C ARG A 113 -4.63 -6.77 4.71
N LEU A 114 -4.72 -6.19 5.91
CA LEU A 114 -5.86 -5.37 6.32
C LEU A 114 -6.06 -4.15 5.42
N LEU A 115 -4.98 -3.47 5.01
CA LEU A 115 -5.09 -2.37 4.04
C LEU A 115 -5.66 -2.88 2.71
N ILE A 116 -5.15 -4.00 2.21
CA ILE A 116 -5.56 -4.57 0.92
C ILE A 116 -7.03 -4.98 0.95
N GLU A 117 -7.46 -5.64 2.03
CA GLU A 117 -8.85 -6.03 2.24
C GLU A 117 -9.77 -4.79 2.32
N ALA A 118 -9.39 -3.79 3.12
CA ALA A 118 -10.16 -2.56 3.28
C ALA A 118 -10.31 -1.81 1.95
N VAL A 119 -9.24 -1.71 1.15
CA VAL A 119 -9.29 -1.11 -0.18
C VAL A 119 -10.18 -1.94 -1.10
N SER A 120 -10.02 -3.26 -1.15
CA SER A 120 -10.79 -4.14 -2.06
C SER A 120 -12.29 -4.26 -1.77
N ARG A 121 -12.76 -3.75 -0.63
CA ARG A 121 -14.12 -3.97 -0.14
C ARG A 121 -15.13 -3.16 -0.93
N VAL A 122 -16.28 -3.79 -1.20
CA VAL A 122 -17.46 -3.13 -1.76
C VAL A 122 -17.88 -1.99 -0.83
N GLY A 123 -17.84 -0.77 -1.33
CA GLY A 123 -18.14 0.45 -0.58
C GLY A 123 -16.96 1.41 -0.44
N TYR A 124 -15.73 0.96 -0.70
CA TYR A 124 -14.57 1.85 -0.64
C TYR A 124 -13.68 1.83 -1.89
N GLU A 125 -13.37 0.68 -2.49
CA GLU A 125 -12.86 0.60 -3.88
C GLU A 125 -13.19 -0.81 -4.41
N ALA A 126 -14.20 -0.95 -5.28
CA ALA A 126 -14.68 -2.27 -5.68
C ALA A 126 -13.91 -2.84 -6.88
N PHE A 127 -13.07 -3.86 -6.66
CA PHE A 127 -12.32 -4.53 -7.72
C PHE A 127 -12.34 -6.06 -7.58
N SER A 128 -12.63 -6.75 -8.69
CA SER A 128 -12.71 -8.22 -8.73
C SER A 128 -11.36 -8.92 -8.88
N ARG A 129 -10.27 -8.16 -9.02
CA ARG A 129 -8.94 -8.72 -9.27
C ARG A 129 -7.83 -8.05 -8.46
N ILE A 130 -7.09 -8.86 -7.69
CA ILE A 130 -5.90 -8.47 -6.92
C ILE A 130 -4.67 -9.10 -7.56
N SER A 131 -3.68 -8.28 -7.90
CA SER A 131 -2.39 -8.72 -8.42
C SER A 131 -1.29 -8.24 -7.49
N THR A 132 -0.35 -9.12 -7.13
CA THR A 132 0.83 -8.75 -6.33
C THR A 132 2.10 -8.87 -7.15
N ILE A 133 3.11 -8.08 -6.80
CA ILE A 133 4.44 -8.12 -7.41
C ILE A 133 5.42 -8.36 -6.27
N ARG A 134 6.27 -9.39 -6.39
CA ARG A 134 7.33 -9.63 -5.41
C ARG A 134 8.65 -9.96 -6.07
N SER A 135 9.73 -9.70 -5.33
CA SER A 135 11.03 -10.23 -5.68
C SER A 135 11.14 -11.70 -5.27
N ILE A 136 11.95 -12.46 -6.02
CA ILE A 136 12.24 -13.88 -5.73
C ILE A 136 13.56 -14.08 -4.98
N ASP A 137 14.43 -13.08 -4.97
CA ASP A 137 15.76 -13.09 -4.35
C ASP A 137 15.83 -12.29 -3.03
N ASP A 138 14.68 -11.86 -2.49
CA ASP A 138 14.62 -11.05 -1.25
C ASP A 138 14.90 -11.90 0.00
N THR A 139 16.17 -12.23 0.17
CA THR A 139 16.70 -12.99 1.30
C THR A 139 16.87 -12.15 2.55
N ILE A 140 16.75 -10.81 2.44
CA ILE A 140 16.98 -9.87 3.54
C ILE A 140 15.72 -9.73 4.40
N VAL A 141 14.55 -9.57 3.78
CA VAL A 141 13.29 -9.39 4.53
C VAL A 141 12.49 -10.69 4.67
N GLY A 142 12.83 -11.71 3.87
CA GLY A 142 12.11 -12.98 3.78
C GLY A 142 10.84 -12.89 2.91
N ASN A 143 10.44 -14.03 2.36
CA ASN A 143 9.29 -14.14 1.44
C ASN A 143 8.14 -15.00 1.99
N ILE A 144 8.26 -15.50 3.22
CA ILE A 144 7.24 -16.31 3.90
C ILE A 144 6.62 -15.50 5.04
N ALA A 145 5.30 -15.38 5.01
CA ALA A 145 4.48 -14.85 6.09
C ALA A 145 4.37 -15.88 7.22
N CYS A 146 3.86 -15.44 8.37
CA CYS A 146 3.92 -16.29 9.57
C CYS A 146 2.86 -17.38 9.66
N ASP A 147 1.90 -17.39 8.73
CA ASP A 147 1.00 -18.51 8.47
C ASP A 147 1.64 -19.57 7.55
N GLY A 148 2.93 -19.42 7.21
CA GLY A 148 3.67 -20.30 6.32
C GLY A 148 3.38 -20.05 4.83
N GLN A 149 2.53 -19.08 4.50
CA GLN A 149 2.23 -18.71 3.11
C GLN A 149 3.22 -17.68 2.59
N SER A 150 3.26 -17.45 1.27
CA SER A 150 4.04 -16.35 0.72
C SER A 150 3.55 -15.01 1.26
N VAL A 151 4.45 -14.04 1.46
CA VAL A 151 4.08 -12.65 1.84
C VAL A 151 3.20 -11.97 0.80
N SER A 152 3.26 -12.43 -0.45
CA SER A 152 2.42 -12.02 -1.57
C SER A 152 1.08 -12.76 -1.63
N SER A 153 0.94 -13.89 -0.92
CA SER A 153 -0.33 -14.64 -0.86
C SER A 153 -1.34 -13.87 -0.02
N ILE A 154 -2.43 -13.49 -0.68
CA ILE A 154 -3.55 -12.76 -0.08
C ILE A 154 -4.83 -13.49 -0.48
N ASN A 155 -5.80 -13.52 0.42
CA ASN A 155 -7.10 -14.09 0.10
C ASN A 155 -7.74 -13.35 -1.09
N GLY A 156 -8.23 -14.10 -2.07
CA GLY A 156 -8.78 -13.53 -3.31
C GLY A 156 -7.75 -12.99 -4.30
N GLN A 157 -6.45 -13.25 -4.11
CA GLN A 157 -5.42 -12.94 -5.10
C GLN A 157 -5.66 -13.71 -6.41
N ASN A 158 -5.58 -13.02 -7.54
CA ASN A 158 -5.76 -13.61 -8.87
C ASN A 158 -4.45 -13.85 -9.59
N ASP A 159 -3.49 -12.94 -9.41
CA ASP A 159 -2.22 -12.97 -10.14
C ASP A 159 -1.06 -12.71 -9.19
N GLU A 160 0.03 -13.46 -9.36
CA GLU A 160 1.33 -13.19 -8.74
C GLU A 160 2.36 -12.94 -9.84
N ILE A 161 2.99 -11.77 -9.81
CA ILE A 161 4.04 -11.41 -10.76
C ILE A 161 5.38 -11.56 -10.05
N VAL A 162 6.19 -12.46 -10.58
CA VAL A 162 7.54 -12.80 -10.11
C VAL A 162 8.55 -12.58 -11.24
N GLY A 163 9.85 -12.53 -10.91
CA GLY A 163 10.93 -12.48 -11.91
C GLY A 163 11.69 -11.16 -11.97
N TYR A 164 11.37 -10.20 -11.11
CA TYR A 164 12.23 -9.04 -10.88
C TYR A 164 13.22 -9.32 -9.75
N SER A 165 14.45 -8.83 -9.90
CA SER A 165 15.44 -8.87 -8.83
C SER A 165 15.16 -7.78 -7.79
N HIS A 166 15.72 -7.95 -6.59
CA HIS A 166 15.56 -6.99 -5.49
C HIS A 166 15.99 -5.56 -5.91
N PRO A 167 17.12 -5.34 -6.61
CA PRO A 167 17.47 -4.01 -7.14
C PRO A 167 16.45 -3.46 -8.14
N MET A 168 15.89 -4.30 -9.04
CA MET A 168 14.87 -3.84 -9.99
C MET A 168 13.61 -3.38 -9.27
N ILE A 169 13.14 -4.13 -8.27
CA ILE A 169 12.03 -3.70 -7.43
C ILE A 169 12.37 -2.37 -6.75
N ILE A 170 13.52 -2.22 -6.11
CA ILE A 170 13.88 -0.98 -5.40
C ILE A 170 13.89 0.24 -6.33
N TYR A 171 14.52 0.15 -7.50
CA TYR A 171 14.81 1.33 -8.34
C TYR A 171 13.81 1.57 -9.47
N ALA A 172 13.06 0.55 -9.89
CA ALA A 172 12.18 0.62 -11.05
C ALA A 172 10.70 0.31 -10.74
N THR A 173 10.30 0.26 -9.46
CA THR A 173 8.91 -0.05 -9.03
C THR A 173 7.85 0.71 -9.84
N GLN A 174 8.00 2.03 -10.01
CA GLN A 174 7.00 2.85 -10.71
C GLN A 174 6.85 2.49 -12.20
N ASP A 175 7.96 2.17 -12.88
CA ASP A 175 7.93 1.81 -14.30
C ASP A 175 7.39 0.39 -14.48
N ILE A 176 7.82 -0.54 -13.62
CA ILE A 176 7.33 -1.93 -13.56
C ILE A 176 5.81 -1.95 -13.41
N ILE A 177 5.28 -1.29 -12.37
CA ILE A 177 3.84 -1.25 -12.11
C ILE A 177 3.11 -0.62 -13.30
N TYR A 178 3.63 0.49 -13.84
CA TYR A 178 2.98 1.17 -14.96
C TYR A 178 2.91 0.29 -16.21
N ARG A 179 4.00 -0.39 -16.58
CA ARG A 179 4.03 -1.32 -17.72
C ARG A 179 3.02 -2.46 -17.56
N ILE A 180 2.98 -3.06 -16.37
CA ILE A 180 2.03 -4.14 -16.05
C ILE A 180 0.58 -3.66 -16.27
N ILE A 181 0.25 -2.47 -15.77
CA ILE A 181 -1.11 -1.93 -15.90
C ILE A 181 -1.45 -1.61 -17.37
N GLN A 182 -0.48 -1.20 -18.17
CA GLN A 182 -0.67 -0.98 -19.61
C GLN A 182 -0.68 -2.28 -20.43
N GLY A 183 -0.50 -3.45 -19.82
CA GLY A 183 -0.38 -4.72 -20.53
C GLY A 183 0.89 -4.82 -21.38
N LEU A 184 1.90 -3.99 -21.10
CA LEU A 184 3.18 -4.00 -21.78
C LEU A 184 4.02 -5.16 -21.22
N LYS A 185 4.62 -5.95 -22.10
CA LYS A 185 5.54 -7.01 -21.70
C LYS A 185 6.82 -6.39 -21.12
N ASN A 186 7.37 -7.05 -20.09
CA ASN A 186 8.67 -6.72 -19.51
C ASN A 186 9.81 -7.25 -20.38
#